data_AF-S9STS0-F1
#
_entry.id   AF-S9STS0-F1
#
_cell.length_a   1.000
_cell.length_b   1.000
_cell.length_c   1.000
_cell.angle_alpha   90.00
_cell.angle_beta   90.00
_cell.angle_gamma   90.00
#
_symmetry.space_group_name_H-M   'P 1'
#
loop_
_entity.id
_entity.type
_entity.pdbx_description
1 polymer ?
#
loop_
_entity_poly.entity_id
_entity_poly.type
_entity_poly.pdbx_seq_one_letter_code
_entity_poly.pdbx_strand_id
1 'polypeptide(L)'
;MFNEKSIMKKTKLLVVLLSFSLLVSLSGISALLPSKASAASSHDDNFSPKTLKFLRANTGLDGEQWDNIMKLINKPEQDSLKWTEFYGYCEDIDDERGYTIGLFGATTGGDRDKHPDGPTLFKEFDAASGASNPSVEGGLSRIGVKGSLKGSILNIKDSEKVFCGKIKKLENNDAWREAMWQTFYKVYIKYSVEQARKRGFNSAVTIGSFVDTALNQGATGDSGTLEGLLSRSGKSNDEKTFMKKFYDERTKIVDTNKYNKPPNGKNRVKQWSQLWDMGKADLKNADEAVVKVTSWKMK
;
A
#
# COMPACT_ATOMS: atom_id res chain seq x y z
N MET A 1 31.34 16.88 -31.78
CA MET A 1 31.94 15.65 -32.33
C MET A 1 32.30 14.74 -31.16
N PHE A 2 31.72 13.54 -31.17
CA PHE A 2 31.87 12.35 -30.31
C PHE A 2 32.74 12.47 -29.03
N ASN A 3 32.19 12.38 -27.81
CA ASN A 3 31.53 11.23 -27.14
C ASN A 3 32.51 10.09 -26.83
N GLU A 4 32.82 9.87 -25.55
CA GLU A 4 33.12 8.53 -25.07
C GLU A 4 32.59 8.31 -23.64
N LYS A 5 31.67 7.36 -23.55
CA LYS A 5 30.99 6.89 -22.34
C LYS A 5 31.88 5.88 -21.63
N SER A 6 31.99 5.98 -20.30
CA SER A 6 32.52 4.89 -19.48
C SER A 6 31.50 3.76 -19.37
N ILE A 7 31.91 2.58 -19.83
CA ILE A 7 31.11 1.36 -19.92
C ILE A 7 31.22 0.54 -18.62
N MET A 8 30.06 0.17 -18.09
CA MET A 8 29.88 -0.79 -16.99
C MET A 8 30.55 -2.14 -17.30
N LYS A 9 31.39 -2.64 -16.38
CA LYS A 9 31.82 -4.05 -16.37
C LYS A 9 30.86 -4.87 -15.50
N LYS A 10 30.03 -5.70 -16.16
CA LYS A 10 29.33 -6.84 -15.55
C LYS A 10 30.25 -8.06 -15.63
N THR A 11 30.75 -8.54 -14.50
CA THR A 11 31.44 -9.83 -14.44
C THR A 11 30.41 -10.93 -14.20
N LYS A 12 30.11 -11.69 -15.26
CA LYS A 12 29.44 -13.00 -15.17
C LYS A 12 30.48 -14.01 -14.70
N LEU A 13 30.24 -14.69 -13.58
CA LEU A 13 30.96 -15.90 -13.23
C LEU A 13 30.11 -17.10 -13.67
N LEU A 14 30.55 -17.74 -14.75
CA LEU A 14 30.05 -19.00 -15.25
C LEU A 14 30.94 -20.08 -14.62
N VAL A 15 30.41 -20.90 -13.70
CA VAL A 15 31.10 -22.11 -13.24
C VAL A 15 30.43 -23.29 -13.93
N VAL A 16 31.12 -23.82 -14.93
CA VAL A 16 30.89 -25.13 -15.52
C VAL A 16 31.66 -26.14 -14.68
N LEU A 17 30.97 -27.16 -14.17
CA LEU A 17 31.62 -28.40 -13.74
C LEU A 17 30.81 -29.59 -14.23
N LEU A 18 31.54 -30.42 -14.96
CA LEU A 18 31.13 -31.61 -15.69
C LEU A 18 30.88 -32.80 -14.74
N SER A 19 29.72 -33.43 -14.95
CA SER A 19 29.45 -34.88 -15.00
C SER A 19 30.15 -35.86 -14.04
N PHE A 20 29.33 -36.61 -13.28
CA PHE A 20 29.44 -38.07 -13.20
C PHE A 20 28.03 -38.67 -13.05
N SER A 21 27.63 -39.50 -14.02
CA SER A 21 26.41 -40.29 -14.02
C SER A 21 26.69 -41.62 -13.31
N LEU A 22 26.06 -41.85 -12.16
CA LEU A 22 25.92 -43.18 -11.57
C LEU A 22 24.42 -43.53 -11.55
N LEU A 23 24.02 -44.41 -12.46
CA LEU A 23 22.71 -45.06 -12.46
C LEU A 23 22.76 -46.19 -11.43
N VAL A 24 22.16 -45.96 -10.26
CA VAL A 24 21.81 -47.02 -9.32
C VAL A 24 20.29 -47.10 -9.27
N SER A 25 19.75 -48.14 -9.91
CA SER A 25 18.36 -48.52 -9.83
C SER A 25 18.10 -49.21 -8.48
N LEU A 26 17.58 -48.46 -7.51
CA LEU A 26 16.89 -49.02 -6.34
C LEU A 26 15.39 -48.75 -6.47
N SER A 27 14.65 -49.78 -6.81
CA SER A 27 13.20 -49.89 -6.62
C SER A 27 12.91 -49.93 -5.11
N GLY A 28 12.82 -48.74 -4.50
CA GLY A 28 12.42 -48.54 -3.11
C GLY A 28 11.01 -47.95 -3.05
N ILE A 29 10.13 -48.60 -2.31
CA ILE A 29 8.77 -48.18 -1.99
C ILE A 29 8.82 -46.77 -1.39
N SER A 30 8.41 -45.75 -2.15
CA SER A 30 8.19 -44.40 -1.63
C SER A 30 6.99 -44.44 -0.69
N ALA A 31 7.26 -44.63 0.61
CA ALA A 31 6.32 -44.22 1.64
C ALA A 31 6.06 -42.72 1.44
N LEU A 32 4.82 -42.39 1.07
CA LEU A 32 4.30 -41.03 1.06
C LEU A 32 4.44 -40.47 2.48
N LEU A 33 5.54 -39.78 2.75
CA LEU A 33 5.63 -38.89 3.90
C LEU A 33 4.55 -37.83 3.68
N PRO A 34 3.57 -37.68 4.59
CA PRO A 34 2.62 -36.58 4.49
C PRO A 34 3.43 -35.30 4.54
N SER A 35 3.48 -34.57 3.43
CA SER A 35 3.92 -33.19 3.42
C SER A 35 3.05 -32.48 4.44
N LYS A 36 3.62 -32.05 5.57
CA LYS A 36 2.96 -31.09 6.44
C LYS A 36 2.74 -29.86 5.58
N ALA A 37 1.54 -29.74 5.00
CA ALA A 37 1.06 -28.48 4.48
C ALA A 37 1.12 -27.54 5.68
N SER A 38 2.05 -26.59 5.65
CA SER A 38 1.95 -25.43 6.52
C SER A 38 0.55 -24.88 6.29
N ALA A 39 -0.31 -24.91 7.30
CA ALA A 39 -1.57 -24.18 7.23
C ALA A 39 -1.18 -22.75 6.82
N ALA A 40 -1.81 -22.24 5.76
CA ALA A 40 -1.62 -20.84 5.41
C ALA A 40 -1.97 -20.02 6.66
N SER A 41 -1.10 -19.08 7.03
CA SER A 41 -1.38 -18.16 8.13
C SER A 41 -2.71 -17.46 7.87
N SER A 42 -3.50 -17.25 8.90
CA SER A 42 -4.78 -16.57 8.75
C SER A 42 -4.53 -15.14 8.24
N HIS A 43 -5.40 -14.63 7.37
CA HIS A 43 -5.32 -13.23 6.94
C HIS A 43 -5.39 -12.26 8.14
N ASP A 44 -6.11 -12.66 9.19
CA ASP A 44 -6.24 -11.88 10.42
C ASP A 44 -4.89 -11.71 11.14
N ASP A 45 -3.93 -12.63 10.96
CA ASP A 45 -2.61 -12.59 11.60
C ASP A 45 -1.76 -11.40 11.11
N ASN A 46 -2.13 -10.80 9.97
CA ASN A 46 -1.45 -9.61 9.42
C ASN A 46 -1.89 -8.31 10.13
N PHE A 47 -2.86 -8.37 11.05
CA PHE A 47 -3.37 -7.22 11.77
C PHE A 47 -3.23 -7.42 13.27
N SER A 48 -3.03 -6.32 14.01
CA SER A 48 -3.25 -6.37 15.46
C SER A 48 -4.74 -6.60 15.75
N PRO A 49 -5.10 -7.27 16.86
CA PRO A 49 -6.51 -7.45 17.24
C PRO A 49 -7.29 -6.13 17.34
N LYS A 50 -6.61 -5.06 17.79
CA LYS A 50 -7.19 -3.71 17.91
C LYS A 50 -7.46 -3.10 16.54
N THR A 51 -6.51 -3.22 15.60
CA THR A 51 -6.67 -2.78 14.21
C THR A 51 -7.82 -3.53 13.55
N LEU A 52 -7.88 -4.85 13.67
CA LEU A 52 -8.92 -5.67 13.05
C LEU A 52 -10.31 -5.28 13.56
N LYS A 53 -10.46 -5.16 14.89
CA LYS A 53 -11.71 -4.69 15.51
C LYS A 53 -12.10 -3.29 15.01
N PHE A 54 -11.14 -2.38 14.93
CA PHE A 54 -11.36 -1.02 14.46
C PHE A 54 -11.80 -0.97 13.00
N LEU A 55 -11.10 -1.67 12.10
CA LEU A 55 -11.44 -1.74 10.68
C LEU A 55 -12.83 -2.34 10.50
N ARG A 56 -13.11 -3.48 11.15
CA ARG A 56 -14.44 -4.12 11.07
C ARG A 56 -15.55 -3.20 11.54
N ALA A 57 -15.37 -2.51 12.67
CA ALA A 57 -16.38 -1.60 13.21
C ALA A 57 -16.65 -0.40 12.29
N ASN A 58 -15.63 0.13 11.63
CA ASN A 58 -15.76 1.37 10.86
C ASN A 58 -16.08 1.13 9.38
N THR A 59 -15.63 0.01 8.81
CA THR A 59 -15.72 -0.26 7.36
C THR A 59 -16.66 -1.42 7.05
N GLY A 60 -16.92 -2.30 8.02
CA GLY A 60 -17.74 -3.50 7.84
C GLY A 60 -17.00 -4.66 7.16
N LEU A 61 -15.71 -4.48 6.84
CA LEU A 61 -14.87 -5.51 6.21
C LEU A 61 -14.02 -6.23 7.26
N ASP A 62 -13.77 -7.51 7.06
CA ASP A 62 -12.89 -8.31 7.94
C ASP A 62 -11.44 -8.40 7.44
N GLY A 63 -10.62 -9.20 8.13
CA GLY A 63 -9.17 -9.24 7.92
C GLY A 63 -8.80 -9.84 6.58
N GLU A 64 -9.49 -10.87 6.09
CA GLU A 64 -9.30 -11.39 4.73
C GLU A 64 -9.50 -10.31 3.67
N GLN A 65 -10.59 -9.56 3.79
CA GLN A 65 -10.92 -8.50 2.83
C GLN A 65 -9.88 -7.38 2.86
N TRP A 66 -9.48 -6.93 4.06
CA TRP A 66 -8.46 -5.89 4.19
C TRP A 66 -7.08 -6.36 3.77
N ASP A 67 -6.70 -7.60 4.07
CA ASP A 67 -5.43 -8.18 3.64
C ASP A 67 -5.35 -8.21 2.10
N ASN A 68 -6.41 -8.66 1.45
CA ASN A 68 -6.51 -8.68 -0.01
C ASN A 68 -6.49 -7.26 -0.61
N ILE A 69 -7.18 -6.29 0.00
CA ILE A 69 -7.09 -4.88 -0.39
C ILE A 69 -5.64 -4.37 -0.28
N MET A 70 -4.95 -4.67 0.82
CA MET A 70 -3.57 -4.21 1.01
C MET A 70 -2.58 -4.87 0.05
N LYS A 71 -2.74 -6.17 -0.26
CA LYS A 71 -1.96 -6.83 -1.33
C LYS A 71 -2.12 -6.10 -2.68
N LEU A 72 -3.36 -5.74 -3.03
CA LEU A 72 -3.67 -5.04 -4.29
C LEU A 72 -3.12 -3.62 -4.34
N ILE A 73 -3.15 -2.89 -3.22
CA ILE A 73 -2.57 -1.56 -3.06
C ILE A 73 -1.05 -1.61 -3.08
N ASN A 74 -0.44 -2.59 -2.42
CA ASN A 74 1.02 -2.65 -2.29
C ASN A 74 1.73 -3.09 -3.57
N LYS A 75 1.06 -3.88 -4.43
CA LYS A 75 1.61 -4.27 -5.74
C LYS A 75 2.11 -3.07 -6.56
N PRO A 76 1.31 -2.04 -6.85
CA PRO A 76 1.75 -0.88 -7.62
C PRO A 76 2.68 0.08 -6.87
N GLU A 77 2.74 0.02 -5.53
CA GLU A 77 3.65 0.86 -4.73
C GLU A 77 5.05 0.25 -4.60
N GLN A 78 5.14 -1.08 -4.45
CA GLN A 78 6.36 -1.77 -4.01
C GLN A 78 6.72 -3.01 -4.83
N ASP A 79 5.99 -3.27 -5.93
CA ASP A 79 6.11 -4.48 -6.77
C ASP A 79 6.01 -5.81 -5.98
N SER A 80 5.29 -5.78 -4.84
CA SER A 80 5.20 -6.90 -3.89
C SER A 80 3.79 -7.00 -3.29
N LEU A 81 3.36 -8.21 -2.94
CA LEU A 81 2.13 -8.43 -2.17
C LEU A 81 2.35 -8.43 -0.65
N LYS A 82 3.61 -8.41 -0.21
CA LYS A 82 3.98 -8.50 1.21
C LYS A 82 3.90 -7.15 1.90
N TRP A 83 2.70 -6.58 1.94
CA TRP A 83 2.47 -5.22 2.46
C TRP A 83 2.90 -5.07 3.94
N THR A 84 2.87 -6.16 4.73
CA THR A 84 3.28 -6.14 6.15
C THR A 84 4.77 -5.91 6.37
N GLU A 85 5.62 -5.93 5.33
CA GLU A 85 7.07 -5.65 5.42
C GLU A 85 7.40 -4.15 5.27
N PHE A 86 6.39 -3.28 5.17
CA PHE A 86 6.54 -1.86 4.85
C PHE A 86 6.05 -0.92 5.95
N TYR A 87 5.86 -1.39 7.19
CA TYR A 87 5.47 -0.49 8.30
C TYR A 87 6.57 0.52 8.63
N GLY A 88 7.83 0.10 8.55
CA GLY A 88 9.02 0.90 8.79
C GLY A 88 9.66 1.43 7.51
N TYR A 89 8.96 1.36 6.37
CA TYR A 89 9.44 1.99 5.12
C TYR A 89 9.61 3.49 5.32
N CYS A 90 10.72 4.03 4.83
CA CYS A 90 11.05 5.45 4.84
C CYS A 90 12.13 5.72 3.80
N GLU A 91 11.88 6.65 2.89
CA GLU A 91 12.81 7.08 1.84
C GLU A 91 12.48 8.51 1.40
N ASP A 92 13.49 9.32 1.10
CA ASP A 92 13.27 10.51 0.27
C ASP A 92 13.40 10.10 -1.20
N ILE A 93 12.28 10.11 -1.92
CA ILE A 93 12.21 9.62 -3.31
C ILE A 93 12.41 10.73 -4.34
N ASP A 94 13.02 11.86 -3.93
CA ASP A 94 13.33 13.03 -4.77
C ASP A 94 12.08 13.60 -5.46
N ASP A 95 10.92 13.54 -4.79
CA ASP A 95 9.64 13.97 -5.33
C ASP A 95 9.13 15.30 -4.74
N GLU A 96 9.99 16.04 -4.03
CA GLU A 96 9.68 17.31 -3.38
C GLU A 96 8.53 17.23 -2.36
N ARG A 97 8.21 16.03 -1.83
CA ARG A 97 7.26 15.81 -0.72
C ARG A 97 7.97 15.45 0.59
N GLY A 98 9.30 15.50 0.60
CA GLY A 98 10.14 15.06 1.72
C GLY A 98 10.17 13.54 1.83
N TYR A 99 10.25 13.01 3.05
CA TYR A 99 10.27 11.56 3.26
C TYR A 99 8.89 10.95 3.06
N THR A 100 8.85 9.82 2.36
CA THR A 100 7.67 8.96 2.17
C THR A 100 7.76 7.78 3.14
N ILE A 101 6.72 7.55 3.94
CA ILE A 101 6.74 6.65 5.11
C ILE A 101 5.60 5.63 5.07
N GLY A 102 5.91 4.37 5.36
CA GLY A 102 4.92 3.37 5.71
C GLY A 102 4.06 2.83 4.57
N LEU A 103 2.94 2.19 4.94
CA LEU A 103 2.06 1.41 4.06
C LEU A 103 1.37 2.20 2.94
N PHE A 104 1.08 3.48 3.18
CA PHE A 104 0.33 4.34 2.27
C PHE A 104 1.13 5.55 1.80
N GLY A 105 2.45 5.56 2.05
CA GLY A 105 3.34 6.61 1.61
C GLY A 105 3.08 7.97 2.27
N ALA A 106 2.89 7.98 3.59
CA ALA A 106 2.71 9.22 4.33
C ALA A 106 3.92 10.15 4.13
N THR A 107 3.70 11.41 3.81
CA THR A 107 4.76 12.36 3.47
C THR A 107 5.10 13.26 4.66
N THR A 108 6.35 13.70 4.77
CA THR A 108 6.69 14.78 5.74
C THR A 108 6.32 16.17 5.22
N GLY A 109 6.10 16.30 3.91
CA GLY A 109 5.74 17.52 3.21
C GLY A 109 6.93 18.22 2.55
N GLY A 110 6.63 19.05 1.56
CA GLY A 110 7.61 19.78 0.75
C GLY A 110 6.96 20.76 -0.21
N ASP A 111 7.58 21.02 -1.36
CA ASP A 111 7.02 21.93 -2.38
C ASP A 111 5.83 21.34 -3.13
N ARG A 112 5.83 20.01 -3.34
CA ARG A 112 4.72 19.29 -3.99
C ARG A 112 3.67 18.76 -3.03
N ASP A 113 3.86 18.93 -1.73
CA ASP A 113 2.87 18.60 -0.71
C ASP A 113 2.94 19.56 0.48
N LYS A 114 2.09 20.59 0.43
CA LYS A 114 1.98 21.62 1.48
C LYS A 114 1.05 21.20 2.61
N HIS A 115 0.31 20.11 2.47
CA HIS A 115 -0.63 19.63 3.48
C HIS A 115 -0.42 18.13 3.73
N PRO A 116 0.79 17.74 4.15
CA PRO A 116 1.17 16.34 4.28
C PRO A 116 0.40 15.64 5.41
N ASP A 117 0.38 14.33 5.34
CA ASP A 117 -0.27 13.44 6.31
C ASP A 117 0.69 12.86 7.36
N GLY A 118 2.01 12.93 7.15
CA GLY A 118 3.03 12.58 8.14
C GLY A 118 2.87 13.27 9.51
N PRO A 119 2.55 14.57 9.61
CA PRO A 119 2.19 15.19 10.89
C PRO A 119 1.09 14.43 11.64
N THR A 120 0.04 14.01 10.93
CA THR A 120 -1.05 13.22 11.53
C THR A 120 -0.51 11.88 12.02
N LEU A 121 0.31 11.20 11.22
CA LEU A 121 0.93 9.93 11.60
C LEU A 121 1.72 10.03 12.91
N PHE A 122 2.58 11.04 13.07
CA PHE A 122 3.34 11.20 14.31
C PHE A 122 2.46 11.56 15.51
N LYS A 123 1.41 12.37 15.32
CA LYS A 123 0.45 12.65 16.38
C LYS A 123 -0.32 11.40 16.82
N GLU A 124 -0.75 10.57 15.87
CA GLU A 124 -1.41 9.30 16.18
C GLU A 124 -0.44 8.32 16.85
N PHE A 125 0.83 8.34 16.47
CA PHE A 125 1.85 7.52 17.14
C PHE A 125 2.07 7.96 18.59
N ASP A 126 2.05 9.27 18.85
CA ASP A 126 2.11 9.80 20.21
C ASP A 126 0.91 9.33 21.05
N ALA A 127 -0.29 9.37 20.45
CA ALA A 127 -1.53 8.92 21.07
C ALA A 127 -1.52 7.42 21.37
N ALA A 128 -1.20 6.58 20.37
CA ALA A 128 -1.14 5.13 20.51
C ALA A 128 -0.07 4.68 21.51
N SER A 129 0.96 5.50 21.70
CA SER A 129 2.01 5.27 22.70
C SER A 129 1.66 5.83 24.10
N GLY A 130 0.41 6.25 24.32
CA GLY A 130 -0.14 6.58 25.64
C GLY A 130 0.02 8.03 26.07
N ALA A 131 0.27 8.99 25.17
CA ALA A 131 0.23 10.41 25.55
C ALA A 131 -1.18 10.83 26.01
N SER A 132 -1.26 11.57 27.12
CA SER A 132 -2.50 12.21 27.56
C SER A 132 -2.91 13.40 26.70
N ASN A 133 -1.92 14.10 26.11
CA ASN A 133 -2.13 15.18 25.15
C ASN A 133 -1.24 14.97 23.90
N PRO A 134 -1.71 14.16 22.93
CA PRO A 134 -0.91 13.79 21.77
C PRO A 134 -0.55 14.97 20.86
N SER A 135 0.70 15.02 20.44
CA SER A 135 1.27 16.07 19.58
C SER A 135 2.22 15.48 18.53
N VAL A 136 2.49 16.24 17.48
CA VAL A 136 3.45 15.84 16.44
C VAL A 136 4.86 15.75 17.02
N GLU A 137 5.27 16.77 17.76
CA GLU A 137 6.56 16.84 18.44
C GLU A 137 6.73 15.73 19.48
N GLY A 138 5.66 15.36 20.20
CA GLY A 138 5.65 14.22 21.11
C GLY A 138 5.95 12.90 20.37
N GLY A 139 5.29 12.68 19.23
CA GLY A 139 5.54 11.52 18.37
C GLY A 139 6.99 11.43 17.86
N LEU A 140 7.55 12.55 17.41
CA LEU A 140 8.96 12.62 17.01
C LEU A 140 9.90 12.33 18.20
N SER A 141 9.58 12.87 19.37
CA SER A 141 10.38 12.72 20.59
C SER A 141 10.45 11.27 21.06
N ARG A 142 9.39 10.47 20.87
CA ARG A 142 9.37 9.04 21.24
C ARG A 142 10.44 8.20 20.58
N ILE A 143 10.84 8.58 19.37
CA ILE A 143 11.93 7.93 18.63
C ILE A 143 13.20 8.78 18.60
N GLY A 144 13.23 9.86 19.38
CA GLY A 144 14.35 10.79 19.47
C GLY A 144 14.67 11.47 18.13
N VAL A 145 13.71 11.65 17.24
CA VAL A 145 13.90 12.38 15.98
C VAL A 145 14.06 13.87 16.27
N LYS A 146 15.09 14.48 15.68
CA LYS A 146 15.27 15.93 15.74
C LYS A 146 14.46 16.55 14.60
N GLY A 147 13.29 17.09 14.92
CA GLY A 147 12.42 17.77 13.97
C GLY A 147 11.31 18.53 14.68
N SER A 148 10.60 19.35 13.93
CA SER A 148 9.41 20.07 14.41
C SER A 148 8.52 20.43 13.24
N LEU A 149 7.27 20.81 13.52
CA LEU A 149 6.46 21.47 12.52
C LEU A 149 7.04 22.83 12.12
N LYS A 150 6.94 23.15 10.83
CA LYS A 150 7.10 24.49 10.26
C LYS A 150 5.88 24.77 9.38
N GLY A 151 4.88 25.44 9.96
CA GLY A 151 3.55 25.44 9.37
C GLY A 151 2.94 24.04 9.45
N SER A 152 2.48 23.51 8.31
CA SER A 152 1.94 22.15 8.17
C SER A 152 2.99 21.08 7.85
N ILE A 153 4.22 21.47 7.51
CA ILE A 153 5.27 20.56 7.07
C ILE A 153 6.15 20.13 8.24
N LEU A 154 6.56 18.86 8.26
CA LEU A 154 7.56 18.33 9.18
C LEU A 154 8.97 18.68 8.70
N ASN A 155 9.63 19.59 9.42
CA ASN A 155 11.02 19.95 9.16
C ASN A 155 11.95 19.02 9.96
N ILE A 156 12.41 17.95 9.31
CA ILE A 156 13.35 16.97 9.88
C ILE A 156 14.78 17.48 9.77
N LYS A 157 15.50 17.53 10.90
CA LYS A 157 16.90 17.98 10.99
C LYS A 157 17.91 16.83 11.02
N ASP A 158 17.44 15.61 11.34
CA ASP A 158 18.25 14.41 11.22
C ASP A 158 18.55 14.13 9.73
N SER A 159 19.72 13.55 9.43
CA SER A 159 19.98 13.04 8.08
C SER A 159 19.03 11.90 7.75
N GLU A 160 18.78 11.65 6.47
CA GLU A 160 17.93 10.56 5.99
C GLU A 160 18.29 9.22 6.64
N LYS A 161 19.58 8.85 6.62
CA LYS A 161 20.07 7.60 7.24
C LYS A 161 19.67 7.49 8.71
N VAL A 162 19.68 8.60 9.46
CA VAL A 162 19.31 8.62 10.88
C VAL A 162 17.79 8.58 11.04
N PHE A 163 17.06 9.41 10.30
CA PHE A 163 15.61 9.49 10.38
C PHE A 163 14.95 8.18 9.93
N CYS A 164 15.21 7.75 8.70
CA CYS A 164 14.67 6.49 8.18
C CYS A 164 15.21 5.27 8.92
N GLY A 165 16.43 5.34 9.47
CA GLY A 165 16.94 4.31 10.39
C GLY A 165 16.13 4.18 11.69
N LYS A 166 15.55 5.29 12.20
CA LYS A 166 14.64 5.27 13.36
C LYS A 166 13.26 4.76 12.98
N ILE A 167 12.72 5.18 11.82
CA ILE A 167 11.44 4.68 11.31
C ILE A 167 11.47 3.18 11.05
N LYS A 168 12.55 2.67 10.43
CA LYS A 168 12.73 1.23 10.19
C LYS A 168 12.68 0.39 11.46
N LYS A 169 13.14 0.92 12.59
CA LYS A 169 13.06 0.21 13.89
C LYS A 169 11.63 0.08 14.42
N LEU A 170 10.69 0.84 13.87
CA LEU A 170 9.27 0.77 14.23
C LEU A 170 8.49 -0.31 13.45
N GLU A 171 9.15 -1.07 12.55
CA GLU A 171 8.51 -2.12 11.74
C GLU A 171 7.58 -3.02 12.55
N ASN A 172 8.01 -3.42 13.76
CA ASN A 172 7.28 -4.33 14.65
C ASN A 172 6.74 -3.62 15.91
N ASN A 173 6.69 -2.28 15.93
CA ASN A 173 6.16 -1.55 17.07
C ASN A 173 4.62 -1.46 17.00
N ASP A 174 3.92 -2.00 17.98
CA ASP A 174 2.45 -2.08 17.98
C ASP A 174 1.78 -0.69 17.91
N ALA A 175 2.29 0.28 18.66
CA ALA A 175 1.74 1.64 18.66
C ALA A 175 1.95 2.34 17.31
N TRP A 176 3.07 2.09 16.63
CA TRP A 176 3.34 2.59 15.29
C TRP A 176 2.42 1.96 14.25
N ARG A 177 2.24 0.64 14.29
CA ARG A 177 1.32 -0.07 13.41
C ARG A 177 -0.12 0.41 13.61
N GLU A 178 -0.54 0.61 14.85
CA GLU A 178 -1.84 1.18 15.16
C GLU A 178 -1.99 2.60 14.60
N ALA A 179 -1.02 3.47 14.86
CA ALA A 179 -1.03 4.85 14.38
C ALA A 179 -1.08 4.95 12.85
N MET A 180 -0.41 4.04 12.16
CA MET A 180 -0.48 3.94 10.70
C MET A 180 -1.90 3.65 10.23
N TRP A 181 -2.57 2.67 10.82
CA TRP A 181 -3.96 2.36 10.48
C TRP A 181 -4.95 3.46 10.86
N GLN A 182 -4.75 4.12 12.01
CA GLN A 182 -5.58 5.27 12.42
C GLN A 182 -5.45 6.43 11.43
N THR A 183 -4.22 6.75 11.03
CA THR A 183 -3.95 7.80 10.04
C THR A 183 -4.50 7.44 8.67
N PHE A 184 -4.23 6.21 8.19
CA PHE A 184 -4.76 5.74 6.91
C PHE A 184 -6.29 5.85 6.89
N TYR A 185 -6.94 5.50 8.01
CA TYR A 185 -8.37 5.63 8.14
C TYR A 185 -8.85 7.07 8.06
N LYS A 186 -8.24 7.97 8.86
CA LYS A 186 -8.64 9.37 8.94
C LYS A 186 -8.48 10.11 7.62
N VAL A 187 -7.40 9.83 6.88
CA VAL A 187 -7.04 10.57 5.67
C VAL A 187 -7.72 9.99 4.43
N TYR A 188 -7.81 8.66 4.32
CA TYR A 188 -8.21 8.02 3.05
C TYR A 188 -9.42 7.09 3.18
N ILE A 189 -9.42 6.17 4.16
CA ILE A 189 -10.43 5.11 4.22
C ILE A 189 -11.80 5.66 4.60
N LYS A 190 -11.87 6.56 5.59
CA LYS A 190 -13.15 7.10 6.08
C LYS A 190 -13.94 7.74 4.94
N TYR A 191 -13.32 8.67 4.20
CA TYR A 191 -13.98 9.33 3.07
C TYR A 191 -14.36 8.32 1.98
N SER A 192 -13.48 7.39 1.65
CA SER A 192 -13.74 6.35 0.64
C SER A 192 -14.96 5.48 0.99
N VAL A 193 -15.03 5.02 2.24
CA VAL A 193 -16.15 4.21 2.75
C VAL A 193 -17.44 5.03 2.78
N GLU A 194 -17.40 6.30 3.22
CA GLU A 194 -18.56 7.18 3.19
C GLU A 194 -19.08 7.40 1.77
N GLN A 195 -18.19 7.57 0.78
CA GLN A 195 -18.59 7.74 -0.62
C GLN A 195 -19.20 6.46 -1.22
N ALA A 196 -18.68 5.28 -0.87
CA ALA A 196 -19.29 4.01 -1.25
C ALA A 196 -20.70 3.87 -0.64
N ARG A 197 -20.82 4.06 0.67
CA ARG A 197 -22.09 3.93 1.40
C ARG A 197 -23.16 4.93 0.97
N LYS A 198 -22.78 6.17 0.65
CA LYS A 198 -23.70 7.18 0.08
C LYS A 198 -24.37 6.73 -1.23
N ARG A 199 -23.77 5.77 -1.93
CA ARG A 199 -24.28 5.19 -3.19
C ARG A 199 -24.95 3.83 -2.97
N GLY A 200 -25.05 3.36 -1.73
CA GLY A 200 -25.55 2.02 -1.40
C GLY A 200 -24.54 0.90 -1.62
N PHE A 201 -23.27 1.21 -1.87
CA PHE A 201 -22.23 0.23 -2.16
C PHE A 201 -21.49 -0.19 -0.89
N ASN A 202 -21.29 -1.50 -0.72
CA ASN A 202 -20.62 -2.08 0.44
C ASN A 202 -19.58 -3.15 0.08
N SER A 203 -19.36 -3.42 -1.22
CA SER A 203 -18.42 -4.46 -1.62
C SER A 203 -16.97 -4.08 -1.28
N ALA A 204 -16.16 -5.09 -0.96
CA ALA A 204 -14.75 -4.89 -0.63
C ALA A 204 -13.96 -4.34 -1.83
N VAL A 205 -14.30 -4.76 -3.05
CA VAL A 205 -13.65 -4.24 -4.27
C VAL A 205 -13.95 -2.75 -4.49
N THR A 206 -15.19 -2.30 -4.28
CA THR A 206 -15.52 -0.86 -4.38
C THR A 206 -14.78 -0.05 -3.32
N ILE A 207 -14.84 -0.47 -2.05
CA ILE A 207 -14.16 0.23 -0.96
C ILE A 207 -12.64 0.26 -1.22
N GLY A 208 -12.02 -0.89 -1.51
CA GLY A 208 -10.60 -0.99 -1.81
C GLY A 208 -10.18 -0.14 -3.01
N SER A 209 -10.97 -0.13 -4.08
CA SER A 209 -10.72 0.72 -5.25
C SER A 209 -10.81 2.22 -4.93
N PHE A 210 -11.76 2.65 -4.09
CA PHE A 210 -11.86 4.05 -3.70
C PHE A 210 -10.67 4.44 -2.82
N VAL A 211 -10.29 3.58 -1.87
CA VAL A 211 -9.11 3.77 -1.01
C VAL A 211 -7.83 3.89 -1.85
N ASP A 212 -7.61 2.96 -2.78
CA ASP A 212 -6.47 2.97 -3.70
C ASP A 212 -6.43 4.23 -4.58
N THR A 213 -7.60 4.75 -4.96
CA THR A 213 -7.68 6.02 -5.68
C THR A 213 -7.33 7.20 -4.78
N ALA A 214 -7.88 7.23 -3.57
CA ALA A 214 -7.67 8.30 -2.61
C ALA A 214 -6.21 8.43 -2.18
N LEU A 215 -5.52 7.32 -1.91
CA LEU A 215 -4.11 7.35 -1.53
C LEU A 215 -3.19 7.71 -2.72
N ASN A 216 -3.50 7.24 -3.92
CA ASN A 216 -2.66 7.49 -5.11
C ASN A 216 -2.84 8.89 -5.70
N GLN A 217 -4.05 9.45 -5.61
CA GLN A 217 -4.44 10.67 -6.35
C GLN A 217 -5.06 11.76 -5.46
N GLY A 218 -5.13 11.54 -4.14
CA GLY A 218 -5.83 12.40 -3.19
C GLY A 218 -7.30 12.03 -3.02
N ALA A 219 -7.83 12.19 -1.80
CA ALA A 219 -9.22 11.89 -1.47
C ALA A 219 -10.20 12.94 -2.00
N THR A 220 -9.87 14.22 -1.83
CA THR A 220 -10.73 15.38 -2.14
C THR A 220 -9.93 16.49 -2.81
N GLY A 221 -10.59 17.35 -3.59
CA GLY A 221 -9.96 18.50 -4.24
C GLY A 221 -10.17 18.53 -5.74
N ASP A 222 -9.08 18.45 -6.50
CA ASP A 222 -9.13 18.67 -7.95
C ASP A 222 -9.78 17.50 -8.73
N SER A 223 -9.84 17.65 -10.06
CA SER A 223 -10.42 16.63 -10.94
C SER A 223 -9.64 15.31 -10.94
N GLY A 224 -8.40 15.27 -10.48
CA GLY A 224 -7.58 14.06 -10.37
C GLY A 224 -7.94 13.16 -9.17
N THR A 225 -8.48 13.76 -8.11
CA THR A 225 -8.78 13.09 -6.82
C THR A 225 -9.93 12.08 -6.91
N LEU A 226 -10.12 11.27 -5.86
CA LEU A 226 -11.29 10.40 -5.72
C LEU A 226 -12.59 11.20 -5.87
N GLU A 227 -12.74 12.32 -5.17
CA GLU A 227 -13.90 13.21 -5.29
C GLU A 227 -14.14 13.66 -6.74
N GLY A 228 -13.09 14.14 -7.40
CA GLY A 228 -13.14 14.57 -8.79
C GLY A 228 -13.58 13.44 -9.72
N LEU A 229 -13.04 12.24 -9.55
CA LEU A 229 -13.40 11.05 -10.32
C LEU A 229 -14.86 10.63 -10.09
N LEU A 230 -15.30 10.62 -8.84
CA LEU A 230 -16.68 10.28 -8.48
C LEU A 230 -17.69 11.25 -9.14
N SER A 231 -17.38 12.54 -9.21
CA SER A 231 -18.27 13.55 -9.81
C SER A 231 -18.59 13.30 -11.29
N ARG A 232 -17.71 12.61 -12.02
CA ARG A 232 -17.85 12.29 -13.46
C ARG A 232 -18.15 10.82 -13.76
N SER A 233 -18.32 10.00 -12.72
CA SER A 233 -18.59 8.55 -12.86
C SER A 233 -20.08 8.22 -13.00
N GLY A 234 -20.94 9.22 -13.08
CA GLY A 234 -22.39 9.05 -13.23
C GLY A 234 -23.11 8.78 -11.90
N LYS A 235 -24.36 8.29 -11.99
CA LYS A 235 -25.27 8.09 -10.85
C LYS A 235 -25.97 6.72 -10.87
N SER A 236 -25.36 5.72 -11.52
CA SER A 236 -25.93 4.36 -11.54
C SER A 236 -26.02 3.81 -10.12
N ASN A 237 -27.17 3.25 -9.76
CA ASN A 237 -27.35 2.50 -8.50
C ASN A 237 -26.94 1.03 -8.63
N ASP A 238 -26.70 0.55 -9.86
CA ASP A 238 -26.04 -0.74 -10.09
C ASP A 238 -24.53 -0.58 -9.88
N GLU A 239 -24.00 -1.26 -8.86
CA GLU A 239 -22.61 -1.11 -8.39
C GLU A 239 -21.60 -1.47 -9.49
N LYS A 240 -21.82 -2.59 -10.20
CA LYS A 240 -20.91 -3.04 -11.26
C LYS A 240 -20.88 -2.03 -12.43
N THR A 241 -22.04 -1.53 -12.85
CA THR A 241 -22.15 -0.51 -13.90
C THR A 241 -21.48 0.80 -13.48
N PHE A 242 -21.71 1.24 -12.23
CA PHE A 242 -21.04 2.43 -11.69
C PHE A 242 -19.52 2.24 -11.68
N MET A 243 -19.02 1.13 -11.14
CA MET A 243 -17.59 0.88 -10.99
C MET A 243 -16.90 0.75 -12.35
N LYS A 244 -17.53 0.14 -13.35
CA LYS A 244 -16.98 0.13 -14.71
C LYS A 244 -16.76 1.54 -15.25
N LYS A 245 -17.74 2.43 -15.09
CA LYS A 245 -17.61 3.84 -15.49
C LYS A 245 -16.53 4.56 -14.69
N PHE A 246 -16.45 4.32 -13.38
CA PHE A 246 -15.40 4.87 -12.52
C PHE A 246 -14.00 4.46 -12.97
N TYR A 247 -13.79 3.18 -13.30
CA TYR A 247 -12.51 2.68 -13.81
C TYR A 247 -12.14 3.30 -15.16
N ASP A 248 -13.11 3.48 -16.07
CA ASP A 248 -12.88 4.15 -17.34
C ASP A 248 -12.42 5.59 -17.13
N GLU A 249 -13.04 6.33 -16.20
CA GLU A 249 -12.63 7.70 -15.86
C GLU A 249 -11.26 7.75 -15.18
N ARG A 250 -10.94 6.82 -14.28
CA ARG A 250 -9.64 6.75 -13.60
C ARG A 250 -8.52 6.39 -14.57
N THR A 251 -8.75 5.44 -15.47
CA THR A 251 -7.77 4.97 -16.48
C THR A 251 -7.27 6.09 -17.39
N LYS A 252 -8.10 7.13 -17.64
CA LYS A 252 -7.71 8.29 -18.45
C LYS A 252 -6.60 9.13 -17.83
N ILE A 253 -6.48 9.13 -16.50
CA ILE A 253 -5.63 10.07 -15.75
C ILE A 253 -4.62 9.41 -14.81
N VAL A 254 -4.77 8.13 -14.48
CA VAL A 254 -3.93 7.45 -13.47
C VAL A 254 -2.43 7.42 -13.82
N ASP A 255 -2.10 7.51 -15.10
CA ASP A 255 -0.72 7.54 -15.63
C ASP A 255 -0.23 8.98 -15.93
N THR A 256 -1.02 10.00 -15.56
CA THR A 256 -0.68 11.42 -15.74
C THR A 256 -0.24 12.03 -14.41
N ASN A 257 0.18 13.30 -14.43
CA ASN A 257 0.58 14.08 -13.24
C ASN A 257 1.60 13.38 -12.32
N LYS A 258 2.40 12.45 -12.87
CA LYS A 258 3.34 11.61 -12.12
C LYS A 258 2.71 10.81 -10.99
N TYR A 259 1.40 10.52 -11.02
CA TYR A 259 0.78 9.60 -10.07
C TYR A 259 1.41 8.21 -10.16
N ASN A 260 1.58 7.71 -11.39
CA ASN A 260 2.27 6.46 -11.67
C ASN A 260 3.11 6.58 -12.94
N LYS A 261 4.19 5.81 -13.03
CA LYS A 261 4.96 5.65 -14.27
C LYS A 261 4.16 4.79 -15.26
N PRO A 262 3.86 5.24 -16.48
CA PRO A 262 3.07 4.45 -17.41
C PRO A 262 3.78 3.13 -17.83
N PRO A 263 3.08 1.98 -17.90
CA PRO A 263 1.63 1.79 -17.74
C PRO A 263 1.24 1.27 -16.34
N ASN A 264 2.04 1.52 -15.30
CA ASN A 264 1.83 0.95 -13.96
C ASN A 264 0.47 1.39 -13.38
N GLY A 265 0.04 2.64 -13.60
CA GLY A 265 -1.26 3.14 -13.15
C GLY A 265 -2.42 2.46 -13.89
N LYS A 266 -2.32 2.28 -15.21
CA LYS A 266 -3.34 1.53 -15.97
C LYS A 266 -3.45 0.08 -15.50
N ASN A 267 -2.32 -0.58 -15.22
CA ASN A 267 -2.33 -1.94 -14.67
C ASN A 267 -2.95 -1.98 -13.26
N ARG A 268 -2.63 -1.01 -12.40
CA ARG A 268 -3.24 -0.82 -11.07
C ARG A 268 -4.76 -0.75 -11.12
N VAL A 269 -5.32 0.09 -11.98
CA VAL A 269 -6.78 0.19 -12.17
C VAL A 269 -7.36 -1.12 -12.68
N LYS A 270 -6.66 -1.77 -13.62
CA LYS A 270 -7.08 -3.06 -14.18
C LYS A 270 -7.18 -4.18 -13.15
N GLN A 271 -6.41 -4.13 -12.05
CA GLN A 271 -6.52 -5.12 -10.97
C GLN A 271 -7.95 -5.16 -10.42
N TRP A 272 -8.49 -3.98 -10.11
CA TRP A 272 -9.81 -3.80 -9.53
C TRP A 272 -10.93 -4.14 -10.51
N SER A 273 -10.80 -3.71 -11.78
CA SER A 273 -11.81 -4.02 -12.79
C SER A 273 -11.88 -5.52 -13.11
N GLN A 274 -10.74 -6.21 -13.15
CA GLN A 274 -10.72 -7.65 -13.38
C GLN A 274 -11.36 -8.45 -12.23
N LEU A 275 -11.22 -8.01 -10.98
CA LEU A 275 -11.89 -8.66 -9.85
C LEU A 275 -13.42 -8.57 -9.95
N TRP A 276 -13.95 -7.46 -10.45
CA TRP A 276 -15.37 -7.31 -10.78
C TRP A 276 -15.83 -8.25 -11.89
N ASP A 277 -15.01 -8.43 -12.92
CA ASP A 277 -15.31 -9.35 -14.02
C ASP A 277 -15.25 -10.82 -13.58
N MET A 278 -14.40 -11.13 -12.60
CA MET A 278 -14.30 -12.45 -11.96
C MET A 278 -15.40 -12.73 -10.92
N GLY A 279 -16.28 -11.76 -10.63
CA GLY A 279 -17.31 -11.91 -9.59
C GLY A 279 -16.76 -11.94 -8.16
N LYS A 280 -15.57 -11.38 -7.92
CA LYS A 280 -14.88 -11.34 -6.63
C LYS A 280 -15.10 -10.05 -5.85
N ALA A 281 -16.32 -9.50 -5.92
CA ALA A 281 -16.67 -8.20 -5.34
C ALA A 281 -16.47 -8.13 -3.82
N ASP A 282 -16.65 -9.26 -3.11
CA ASP A 282 -16.50 -9.35 -1.66
C ASP A 282 -15.05 -9.60 -1.20
N LEU A 283 -14.11 -9.90 -2.10
CA LEU A 283 -12.72 -10.27 -1.79
C LEU A 283 -12.55 -11.40 -0.78
N LYS A 284 -13.51 -12.34 -0.72
CA LYS A 284 -13.40 -13.56 0.07
C LYS A 284 -13.03 -14.75 -0.81
N ASN A 285 -12.25 -15.68 -0.26
CA ASN A 285 -11.64 -16.80 -0.96
C ASN A 285 -11.05 -16.34 -2.31
N ALA A 286 -10.25 -15.26 -2.25
CA ALA A 286 -9.84 -14.48 -3.40
C ALA A 286 -8.32 -14.48 -3.64
N ASP A 287 -7.53 -15.22 -2.86
CA ASP A 287 -6.06 -15.25 -2.98
C ASP A 287 -5.57 -15.52 -4.41
N GLU A 288 -6.09 -16.57 -5.06
CA GLU A 288 -5.71 -16.90 -6.45
C GLU A 288 -6.08 -15.78 -7.42
N ALA A 289 -7.23 -15.13 -7.21
CA ALA A 289 -7.66 -14.01 -8.04
C ALA A 289 -6.77 -12.78 -7.84
N VAL A 290 -6.39 -12.47 -6.59
CA VAL A 290 -5.46 -11.39 -6.24
C VAL A 290 -4.10 -11.64 -6.90
N VAL A 291 -3.54 -12.85 -6.79
CA VAL A 291 -2.28 -13.22 -7.46
C VAL A 291 -2.39 -13.05 -8.98
N LYS A 292 -3.50 -13.51 -9.56
CA LYS A 292 -3.73 -13.42 -11.01
C LYS A 292 -3.78 -11.97 -11.49
N VAL A 293 -4.54 -11.10 -10.83
CA VAL A 293 -4.71 -9.70 -11.28
C VAL A 293 -3.49 -8.83 -10.98
N THR A 294 -2.64 -9.24 -10.05
CA THR A 294 -1.37 -8.56 -9.72
C THR A 294 -0.17 -9.10 -10.52
N SER A 295 -0.37 -10.13 -11.35
CA SER A 295 0.66 -10.74 -12.21
C SER A 295 0.98 -9.90 -13.46
N TRP A 296 1.40 -8.66 -13.24
CA TRP A 296 1.92 -7.76 -14.28
C TRP A 296 3.29 -7.22 -13.87
N LYS A 297 4.09 -6.82 -14.86
CA LYS A 297 5.45 -6.32 -14.66
C LYS A 297 5.42 -4.81 -14.41
N MET A 298 5.96 -4.37 -13.27
CA MET A 298 6.19 -2.95 -13.01
C MET A 298 7.33 -2.42 -13.89
N LYS A 299 7.16 -1.20 -14.42
CA LYS A 299 8.16 -0.49 -15.22
C LYS A 299 8.94 0.52 -14.42
#